data_AF-A0A7S0ILA7-F1
#
_entry.id   AF-A0A7S0ILA7-F1
#
_cell.length_a   1.000
_cell.length_b   1.000
_cell.length_c   1.000
_cell.angle_alpha   90.00
_cell.angle_beta   90.00
_cell.angle_gamma   90.00
#
_symmetry.space_group_name_H-M   'P 1'
#
loop_
_entity.id
_entity.type
_entity.pdbx_description
1 polymer ?
#
loop_
_entity_poly.entity_id
_entity_poly.type
_entity_poly.pdbx_seq_one_letter_code
_entity_poly.pdbx_strand_id
1 'polypeptide(L)'
;AWEGPDPRLAAPEAPAATVAIASSRPRALPRAPPVVASLRPWPLMPRRALLWSAAAGCVAAGCTAAPAADEEGALSAATIILRVAEVTDFQEQILRRSAALSDEQKENEGLAFGRSQMVLSTDIVLRNTKLGALPGCAPAALTLGRVKGVAQAGEGKLSGPEMLLMADLYSRAREELRRAFEAMPEAEQRSGKAVARRLRAADEARKQLALEEDAAEAKERARDSREGREARRGLARLGI
;
A
#
# COMPACT_ATOMS: atom_id res chain seq x y z
N ALA A 1 26.79 34.26 -51.42
CA ALA A 1 27.89 34.53 -50.47
C ALA A 1 27.61 33.68 -49.24
N TRP A 2 28.51 32.75 -48.93
CA TRP A 2 28.37 31.77 -47.85
C TRP A 2 29.37 32.19 -46.77
N GLU A 3 28.89 32.71 -45.66
CA GLU A 3 29.72 33.11 -44.53
C GLU A 3 30.05 31.87 -43.70
N GLY A 4 31.35 31.54 -43.64
CA GLY A 4 31.87 30.38 -42.92
C GLY A 4 31.90 30.61 -41.39
N PRO A 5 31.91 29.52 -40.60
CA PRO A 5 31.92 29.60 -39.15
C PRO A 5 33.28 30.06 -38.59
N ASP A 6 33.19 30.94 -37.59
CA ASP A 6 34.28 31.60 -36.87
C ASP A 6 35.05 30.62 -35.95
N PRO A 7 36.38 30.42 -36.12
CA PRO A 7 37.15 29.40 -35.40
C PRO A 7 37.74 29.88 -34.05
N ARG A 8 37.14 30.86 -33.36
CA ARG A 8 37.73 31.48 -32.16
C ARG A 8 36.97 31.21 -30.86
N LEU A 9 36.92 29.95 -30.42
CA LEU A 9 36.64 29.61 -29.03
C LEU A 9 37.68 28.59 -28.53
N ALA A 10 38.83 29.12 -28.13
CA ALA A 10 39.84 28.41 -27.38
C ALA A 10 39.32 28.15 -25.96
N ALA A 11 39.22 26.88 -25.59
CA ALA A 11 38.88 26.46 -24.24
C ALA A 11 40.10 26.64 -23.31
N PRO A 12 39.93 27.14 -22.07
CA PRO A 12 41.00 27.17 -21.09
C PRO A 12 41.26 25.76 -20.52
N GLU A 13 42.53 25.37 -20.53
CA GLU A 13 43.05 24.16 -19.88
C GLU A 13 42.76 24.19 -18.37
N ALA A 14 42.12 23.14 -17.87
CA ALA A 14 41.92 22.92 -16.44
C ALA A 14 43.18 22.26 -15.83
N PRO A 15 43.62 22.69 -14.64
CA PRO A 15 44.79 22.11 -13.97
C PRO A 15 44.51 20.70 -13.46
N ALA A 16 45.42 19.78 -13.78
CA ALA A 16 45.46 18.41 -13.27
C ALA A 16 45.73 18.41 -11.76
N ALA A 17 44.69 18.15 -10.97
CA ALA A 17 44.81 17.90 -9.54
C ALA A 17 45.23 16.44 -9.31
N THR A 18 46.52 16.24 -9.06
CA THR A 18 47.08 14.97 -8.57
C THR A 18 46.58 14.69 -7.16
N VAL A 19 45.62 13.78 -7.03
CA VAL A 19 45.15 13.26 -5.73
C VAL A 19 46.06 12.12 -5.31
N ALA A 20 46.82 12.33 -4.24
CA ALA A 20 47.59 11.29 -3.57
C ALA A 20 46.65 10.28 -2.91
N ILE A 21 46.70 9.02 -3.37
CA ILE A 21 45.97 7.90 -2.78
C ILE A 21 46.73 7.47 -1.51
N ALA A 22 46.24 7.91 -0.36
CA ALA A 22 46.70 7.42 0.94
C ALA A 22 46.10 6.03 1.22
N SER A 23 46.95 5.00 1.16
CA SER A 23 46.64 3.62 1.50
C SER A 23 46.25 3.49 2.98
N SER A 24 44.96 3.62 3.27
CA SER A 24 44.40 3.38 4.61
C SER A 24 44.22 1.87 4.82
N ARG A 25 44.93 1.34 5.81
CA ARG A 25 44.83 -0.06 6.26
C ARG A 25 43.40 -0.39 6.71
N PRO A 26 42.88 -1.60 6.42
CA PRO A 26 41.58 -2.03 6.92
C PRO A 26 41.63 -2.19 8.44
N ARG A 27 40.90 -1.32 9.15
CA ARG A 27 40.65 -1.43 10.59
C ARG A 27 39.64 -2.56 10.78
N ALA A 28 40.09 -3.69 11.34
CA ALA A 28 39.23 -4.79 11.71
C ALA A 28 38.17 -4.28 12.70
N LEU A 29 36.92 -4.26 12.26
CA LEU A 29 35.78 -3.91 13.10
C LEU A 29 35.51 -5.05 14.09
N PRO A 30 35.22 -4.75 15.37
CA PRO A 30 34.78 -5.75 16.33
C PRO A 30 33.47 -6.39 15.86
N ARG A 31 33.46 -7.73 15.79
CA ARG A 31 32.24 -8.51 15.56
C ARG A 31 31.23 -8.20 16.67
N ALA A 32 30.15 -7.52 16.30
CA ALA A 32 28.99 -7.37 17.17
C ALA A 32 28.39 -8.77 17.47
N PRO A 33 27.96 -9.04 18.71
CA PRO A 33 27.27 -10.27 19.04
C PRO A 33 25.94 -10.37 18.28
N PRO A 34 25.46 -11.58 17.96
CA PRO A 34 24.15 -11.77 17.34
C PRO A 34 23.07 -11.23 18.28
N VAL A 35 22.47 -10.11 17.90
CA VAL A 35 21.21 -9.63 18.50
C VAL A 35 20.13 -10.61 18.05
N VAL A 36 19.85 -11.60 18.89
CA VAL A 36 18.63 -12.40 18.79
C VAL A 36 17.49 -11.44 19.11
N ALA A 37 16.95 -10.81 18.07
CA ALA A 37 15.75 -10.00 18.17
C ALA A 37 14.61 -10.92 18.61
N SER A 38 14.31 -10.91 19.90
CA SER A 38 13.08 -11.49 20.42
C SER A 38 11.92 -10.77 19.74
N LEU A 39 11.31 -11.43 18.76
CA LEU A 39 10.00 -11.06 18.23
C LEU A 39 9.01 -11.21 19.38
N ARG A 40 8.85 -10.14 20.17
CA ARG A 40 7.74 -10.04 21.10
C ARG A 40 6.46 -10.01 20.25
N PRO A 41 5.51 -10.92 20.45
CA PRO A 41 4.21 -10.81 19.82
C PRO A 41 3.61 -9.48 20.24
N TRP A 42 3.28 -8.65 19.26
CA TRP A 42 2.63 -7.37 19.50
C TRP A 42 1.35 -7.60 20.30
N PRO A 43 1.02 -6.72 21.26
CA PRO A 43 -0.23 -6.81 21.99
C PRO A 43 -1.39 -6.82 21.00
N LEU A 44 -2.25 -7.83 21.12
CA LEU A 44 -3.47 -8.02 20.36
C LEU A 44 -4.26 -6.70 20.35
N MET A 45 -4.25 -6.03 19.20
CA MET A 45 -5.10 -4.87 18.98
C MET A 45 -6.57 -5.28 19.09
N PRO A 46 -7.46 -4.39 19.59
CA PRO A 46 -8.89 -4.66 19.62
C PRO A 46 -9.38 -5.02 18.22
N ARG A 47 -10.12 -6.14 18.12
CA ARG A 47 -10.62 -6.77 16.86
C ARG A 47 -11.36 -5.82 15.90
N ARG A 48 -11.74 -4.61 16.34
CA ARG A 48 -12.37 -3.60 15.48
C ARG A 48 -11.39 -2.85 14.57
N ALA A 49 -10.10 -2.80 14.91
CA ALA A 49 -9.06 -2.25 14.03
C ALA A 49 -8.63 -3.23 12.91
N LEU A 50 -8.99 -4.51 13.02
CA LEU A 50 -8.69 -5.55 12.03
C LEU A 50 -9.52 -5.45 10.74
N LEU A 51 -10.61 -4.67 10.72
CA LEU A 51 -11.41 -4.48 9.52
C LEU A 51 -10.70 -3.62 8.45
N TRP A 52 -9.75 -2.78 8.84
CA TRP A 52 -8.99 -1.94 7.90
C TRP A 52 -7.66 -2.57 7.49
N SER A 53 -7.06 -3.37 8.38
CA SER A 53 -5.97 -4.28 8.01
C SER A 53 -6.45 -5.41 7.10
N ALA A 54 -7.75 -5.67 6.97
CA ALA A 54 -8.28 -6.54 5.93
C ALA A 54 -8.25 -5.87 4.55
N ALA A 55 -8.49 -4.56 4.43
CA ALA A 55 -8.38 -3.86 3.14
C ALA A 55 -6.92 -3.64 2.68
N ALA A 56 -6.01 -3.31 3.60
CA ALA A 56 -4.57 -3.26 3.30
C ALA A 56 -3.94 -4.67 3.20
N GLY A 57 -4.47 -5.61 3.97
CA GLY A 57 -4.17 -7.04 3.88
C GLY A 57 -4.72 -7.67 2.61
N CYS A 58 -5.74 -7.14 1.94
CA CYS A 58 -6.18 -7.64 0.65
C CYS A 58 -5.14 -7.41 -0.47
N VAL A 59 -4.18 -6.51 -0.30
CA VAL A 59 -3.09 -6.34 -1.29
C VAL A 59 -1.91 -7.28 -1.01
N ALA A 60 -1.71 -7.70 0.25
CA ALA A 60 -0.61 -8.61 0.64
C ALA A 60 -1.07 -10.07 0.81
N ALA A 61 -2.18 -10.32 1.50
CA ALA A 61 -2.82 -11.63 1.68
C ALA A 61 -3.78 -12.00 0.54
N GLY A 62 -4.28 -11.04 -0.23
CA GLY A 62 -4.99 -11.32 -1.49
C GLY A 62 -4.07 -11.80 -2.63
N CYS A 63 -2.75 -11.73 -2.43
CA CYS A 63 -1.77 -12.36 -3.31
C CYS A 63 -1.40 -13.80 -2.88
N THR A 64 -1.80 -14.28 -1.70
CA THR A 64 -1.37 -15.60 -1.19
C THR A 64 -2.49 -16.64 -1.10
N ALA A 65 -3.75 -16.26 -1.32
CA ALA A 65 -4.87 -17.20 -1.30
C ALA A 65 -5.94 -16.82 -2.35
N ALA A 66 -5.55 -16.85 -3.62
CA ALA A 66 -6.52 -17.11 -4.66
C ALA A 66 -6.88 -18.61 -4.58
N PRO A 67 -8.17 -18.99 -4.65
CA PRO A 67 -8.54 -20.39 -4.83
C PRO A 67 -7.86 -20.90 -6.10
N ALA A 68 -7.41 -22.16 -6.06
CA ALA A 68 -6.73 -22.85 -7.15
C ALA A 68 -7.53 -22.75 -8.46
N ALA A 69 -7.31 -21.67 -9.20
CA ALA A 69 -7.51 -21.65 -10.63
C ALA A 69 -6.24 -22.29 -11.18
N ASP A 70 -6.38 -23.51 -11.69
CA ASP A 70 -5.35 -24.37 -12.29
C ASP A 70 -4.69 -23.77 -13.56
N GLU A 71 -4.54 -22.46 -13.64
CA GLU A 71 -3.57 -21.82 -14.52
C GLU A 71 -2.79 -20.78 -13.71
N GLU A 72 -1.55 -21.12 -13.37
CA GLU A 72 -0.49 -20.24 -12.86
C GLU A 72 -0.08 -19.17 -13.91
N GLY A 73 -1.05 -18.62 -14.64
CA GLY A 73 -0.87 -17.52 -15.55
C GLY A 73 -0.63 -16.24 -14.75
N ALA A 74 0.62 -15.78 -14.73
CA ALA A 74 0.95 -14.45 -14.26
C ALA A 74 -0.06 -13.42 -14.82
N LEU A 75 -0.61 -12.57 -13.95
CA LEU A 75 -1.58 -11.56 -14.36
C LEU A 75 -1.02 -10.72 -15.50
N SER A 76 -1.84 -10.46 -16.52
CA SER A 76 -1.43 -9.59 -17.62
C SER A 76 -1.10 -8.17 -17.11
N ALA A 77 -0.17 -7.49 -17.77
CA ALA A 77 0.20 -6.12 -17.42
C ALA A 77 -1.02 -5.19 -17.34
N ALA A 78 -1.95 -5.31 -18.30
CA ALA A 78 -3.21 -4.56 -18.31
C ALA A 78 -4.04 -4.79 -17.03
N THR A 79 -4.10 -6.02 -16.53
CA THR A 79 -4.82 -6.35 -15.28
C THR A 79 -4.10 -5.75 -14.06
N ILE A 80 -2.77 -5.84 -14.01
CA ILE A 80 -1.96 -5.27 -12.93
C ILE A 80 -2.16 -3.76 -12.87
N ILE A 81 -2.10 -3.05 -14.01
CA ILE A 81 -2.28 -1.60 -14.09
C ILE A 81 -3.65 -1.19 -13.53
N LEU A 82 -4.73 -1.87 -13.96
CA LEU A 82 -6.08 -1.59 -13.47
C LEU A 82 -6.20 -1.83 -11.95
N ARG A 83 -5.58 -2.89 -11.43
CA ARG A 83 -5.60 -3.18 -9.99
C ARG A 83 -4.82 -2.17 -9.18
N VAL A 84 -3.65 -1.75 -9.64
CA VAL A 84 -2.89 -0.69 -8.96
C VAL A 84 -3.68 0.61 -8.99
N ALA A 85 -4.33 0.95 -10.11
CA ALA A 85 -5.16 2.15 -10.21
C ALA A 85 -6.31 2.15 -9.18
N GLU A 86 -6.98 1.02 -8.97
CA GLU A 86 -8.02 0.88 -7.93
C GLU A 86 -7.45 1.08 -6.51
N VAL A 87 -6.31 0.46 -6.20
CA VAL A 87 -5.65 0.62 -4.90
C VAL A 87 -5.23 2.08 -4.68
N THR A 88 -4.68 2.75 -5.70
CA THR A 88 -4.30 4.16 -5.59
C THR A 88 -5.49 5.08 -5.40
N ASP A 89 -6.63 4.78 -6.04
CA ASP A 89 -7.87 5.53 -5.88
C ASP A 89 -8.41 5.41 -4.46
N PHE A 90 -8.43 4.19 -3.92
CA PHE A 90 -8.84 3.93 -2.54
C PHE A 90 -7.94 4.65 -1.52
N GLN A 91 -6.62 4.58 -1.70
CA GLN A 91 -5.66 5.28 -0.83
C GLN A 91 -5.81 6.80 -0.90
N GLU A 92 -6.04 7.37 -2.09
CA GLU A 92 -6.36 8.79 -2.24
C GLU A 92 -7.59 9.18 -1.43
N GLN A 93 -8.71 8.48 -1.62
CA GLN A 93 -9.98 8.80 -0.96
C GLN A 93 -9.86 8.73 0.57
N ILE A 94 -9.16 7.71 1.08
CA ILE A 94 -8.89 7.57 2.51
C ILE A 94 -8.07 8.73 3.04
N LEU A 95 -7.00 9.11 2.37
CA LEU A 95 -6.13 10.19 2.82
C LEU A 95 -6.86 11.54 2.81
N ARG A 96 -7.65 11.82 1.77
CA ARG A 96 -8.48 13.04 1.71
C ARG A 96 -9.53 13.06 2.83
N ARG A 97 -10.22 11.95 3.05
CA ARG A 97 -11.19 11.83 4.15
C ARG A 97 -10.50 12.04 5.50
N SER A 98 -9.36 11.41 5.72
CA SER A 98 -8.62 11.50 6.99
C SER A 98 -8.11 12.92 7.24
N ALA A 99 -7.63 13.61 6.20
CA ALA A 99 -7.17 14.99 6.31
C ALA A 99 -8.28 15.98 6.72
N ALA A 100 -9.55 15.66 6.45
CA ALA A 100 -10.70 16.47 6.82
C ALA A 100 -11.18 16.25 8.28
N LEU A 101 -10.67 15.24 8.96
CA LEU A 101 -11.06 14.89 10.34
C LEU A 101 -10.11 15.51 11.37
N SER A 102 -10.63 15.72 12.59
CA SER A 102 -9.79 16.03 13.75
C SER A 102 -8.94 14.83 14.16
N ASP A 103 -7.89 15.04 14.96
CA ASP A 103 -7.02 13.94 15.38
C ASP A 103 -7.73 12.91 16.27
N GLU A 104 -8.65 13.35 17.14
CA GLU A 104 -9.50 12.47 17.95
C GLU A 104 -10.45 11.65 17.06
N GLN A 105 -11.04 12.26 16.03
CA GLN A 105 -11.88 11.55 15.07
C GLN A 105 -11.09 10.53 14.26
N LYS A 106 -9.87 10.86 13.83
CA LYS A 106 -8.98 9.90 13.14
C LYS A 106 -8.68 8.69 14.02
N GLU A 107 -8.40 8.90 15.30
CA GLU A 107 -8.15 7.80 16.24
C GLU A 107 -9.39 6.92 16.42
N ASN A 108 -10.55 7.54 16.64
CA ASN A 108 -11.82 6.85 16.83
C ASN A 108 -12.27 6.06 15.58
N GLU A 109 -11.99 6.58 14.38
CA GLU A 109 -12.30 5.90 13.11
C GLU A 109 -11.20 4.91 12.67
N GLY A 110 -10.07 4.83 13.38
CA GLY A 110 -8.94 3.98 12.98
C GLY A 110 -8.20 4.48 11.73
N LEU A 111 -8.32 5.78 11.43
CA LEU A 111 -7.72 6.49 10.29
C LEU A 111 -6.41 7.21 10.68
N ALA A 112 -5.83 6.89 11.83
CA ALA A 112 -4.53 7.40 12.25
C ALA A 112 -3.39 6.66 11.52
N PHE A 113 -3.03 7.13 10.32
CA PHE A 113 -1.96 6.54 9.51
C PHE A 113 -0.58 6.79 10.13
N GLY A 114 0.12 5.70 10.44
CA GLY A 114 1.54 5.76 10.77
C GLY A 114 2.39 5.97 9.52
N ARG A 115 3.44 6.80 9.61
CA ARG A 115 4.41 6.99 8.52
C ARG A 115 5.02 5.67 8.05
N SER A 116 5.39 4.78 8.98
CA SER A 116 5.93 3.45 8.67
C SER A 116 4.95 2.57 7.91
N GLN A 117 3.65 2.67 8.21
CA GLN A 117 2.61 1.93 7.49
C GLN A 117 2.49 2.42 6.04
N MET A 118 2.57 3.74 5.80
CA MET A 118 2.54 4.27 4.44
C MET A 118 3.77 3.86 3.62
N VAL A 119 4.95 3.87 4.23
CA VAL A 119 6.19 3.39 3.58
C VAL A 119 6.05 1.91 3.21
N LEU A 120 5.64 1.07 4.18
CA LEU A 120 5.47 -0.36 3.97
C LEU A 120 4.43 -0.67 2.90
N SER A 121 3.26 -0.02 2.95
CA SER A 121 2.18 -0.19 1.98
C SER A 121 2.65 0.13 0.55
N THR A 122 3.35 1.25 0.39
CA THR A 122 3.90 1.67 -0.91
C THR A 122 4.96 0.70 -1.42
N ASP A 123 5.87 0.26 -0.53
CA ASP A 123 6.92 -0.71 -0.89
C ASP A 123 6.33 -2.06 -1.31
N ILE A 124 5.29 -2.54 -0.62
CA ILE A 124 4.58 -3.78 -0.97
C ILE A 124 3.96 -3.67 -2.36
N VAL A 125 3.25 -2.57 -2.66
CA VAL A 125 2.64 -2.36 -3.98
C VAL A 125 3.71 -2.37 -5.08
N LEU A 126 4.78 -1.59 -4.92
CA LEU A 126 5.83 -1.48 -5.93
C LEU A 126 6.59 -2.80 -6.14
N ARG A 127 6.90 -3.52 -5.06
CA ARG A 127 7.65 -4.78 -5.12
C ARG A 127 6.82 -5.92 -5.71
N ASN A 128 5.56 -6.07 -5.29
CA ASN A 128 4.72 -7.19 -5.72
C ASN A 128 4.25 -7.05 -7.17
N THR A 129 3.98 -5.83 -7.61
CA THR A 129 3.46 -5.56 -8.96
C THR A 129 4.56 -5.38 -10.00
N LYS A 130 5.80 -5.12 -9.55
CA LYS A 130 6.93 -4.72 -10.40
C LYS A 130 6.56 -3.57 -11.35
N LEU A 131 5.77 -2.62 -10.86
CA LEU A 131 5.12 -1.58 -11.67
C LEU A 131 6.10 -0.83 -12.58
N GLY A 132 7.32 -0.54 -12.10
CA GLY A 132 8.33 0.18 -12.88
C GLY A 132 8.87 -0.59 -14.10
N ALA A 133 8.68 -1.91 -14.15
CA ALA A 133 9.08 -2.75 -15.28
C ALA A 133 7.97 -2.93 -16.32
N LEU A 134 6.74 -2.49 -16.03
CA LEU A 134 5.63 -2.59 -16.97
C LEU A 134 5.68 -1.49 -18.04
N PRO A 135 5.23 -1.78 -19.29
CA PRO A 135 5.25 -0.80 -20.37
C PRO A 135 4.51 0.50 -20.01
N GLY A 136 5.20 1.64 -20.09
CA GLY A 136 4.62 2.97 -19.81
C GLY A 136 4.39 3.30 -18.33
N CYS A 137 4.66 2.39 -17.39
CA CYS A 137 4.33 2.57 -15.96
C CYS A 137 5.47 3.13 -15.10
N ALA A 138 6.67 3.33 -15.66
CA ALA A 138 7.80 3.89 -14.91
C ALA A 138 7.49 5.26 -14.25
N PRO A 139 6.78 6.22 -14.90
CA PRO A 139 6.39 7.47 -14.25
C PRO A 139 5.52 7.25 -13.02
N ALA A 140 4.50 6.38 -13.13
CA ALA A 140 3.60 6.06 -12.01
C ALA A 140 4.36 5.45 -10.82
N ALA A 141 5.30 4.54 -11.09
CA ALA A 141 6.14 3.94 -10.05
C ALA A 141 7.02 4.99 -9.34
N LEU A 142 7.59 5.94 -10.08
CA LEU A 142 8.35 7.06 -9.50
C LEU A 142 7.46 7.98 -8.65
N THR A 143 6.25 8.31 -9.14
CA THR A 143 5.29 9.13 -8.41
C THR A 143 4.86 8.46 -7.10
N LEU A 144 4.58 7.15 -7.12
CA LEU A 144 4.31 6.38 -5.89
C LEU A 144 5.53 6.36 -4.97
N GLY A 145 6.75 6.25 -5.49
CA GLY A 145 7.98 6.37 -4.69
C GLY A 145 8.11 7.70 -3.95
N ARG A 146 7.52 8.79 -4.45
CA ARG A 146 7.50 10.09 -3.75
C ARG A 146 6.60 10.08 -2.52
N VAL A 147 5.54 9.28 -2.50
CA VAL A 147 4.67 9.11 -1.31
C VAL A 147 5.50 8.62 -0.12
N LYS A 148 6.40 7.64 -0.37
CA LYS A 148 7.38 7.17 0.62
C LYS A 148 8.32 8.29 1.07
N GLY A 149 8.80 9.13 0.15
CA GLY A 149 9.62 10.29 0.48
C GLY A 149 8.91 11.26 1.44
N VAL A 150 7.64 11.59 1.19
CA VAL A 150 6.84 12.44 2.10
C VAL A 150 6.67 11.76 3.46
N ALA A 151 6.39 10.45 3.47
CA ALA A 151 6.21 9.71 4.72
C ALA A 151 7.49 9.70 5.59
N GLN A 152 8.65 9.57 4.96
CA GLN A 152 9.97 9.48 5.63
C GLN A 152 10.52 10.84 6.08
N ALA A 153 10.07 11.96 5.52
CA ALA A 153 10.66 13.28 5.76
C ALA A 153 10.36 13.87 7.16
N GLY A 154 9.41 13.31 7.90
CA GLY A 154 9.03 13.80 9.22
C GLY A 154 8.90 12.69 10.26
N GLU A 155 8.53 13.09 11.47
CA GLU A 155 8.38 12.20 12.62
C GLU A 155 6.90 12.10 13.06
N GLY A 156 6.58 11.08 13.86
CA GLY A 156 5.24 10.91 14.43
C GLY A 156 4.15 10.52 13.42
N LYS A 157 2.93 10.99 13.66
CA LYS A 157 1.75 10.78 12.80
C LYS A 157 1.82 11.69 11.56
N LEU A 158 1.12 11.30 10.50
CA LEU A 158 0.97 12.17 9.33
C LEU A 158 0.09 13.37 9.67
N SER A 159 0.57 14.56 9.31
CA SER A 159 -0.21 15.79 9.41
C SER A 159 -1.24 15.86 8.27
N GLY A 160 -2.29 16.66 8.45
CA GLY A 160 -3.30 16.91 7.41
C GLY A 160 -2.70 17.37 6.07
N PRO A 161 -1.78 18.36 6.04
CA PRO A 161 -1.11 18.78 4.82
C PRO A 161 -0.31 17.67 4.13
N GLU A 162 0.38 16.82 4.89
CA GLU A 162 1.10 15.68 4.31
C GLU A 162 0.15 14.64 3.71
N MET A 163 -0.98 14.36 4.37
CA MET A 163 -2.01 13.47 3.84
C MET A 163 -2.57 13.98 2.51
N LEU A 164 -2.86 15.29 2.40
CA LEU A 164 -3.33 15.90 1.15
C LEU A 164 -2.26 15.83 0.06
N LEU A 165 -1.00 16.13 0.38
CA LEU A 165 0.10 16.01 -0.57
C LEU A 165 0.24 14.57 -1.10
N MET A 166 0.17 13.58 -0.22
CA MET A 166 0.19 12.16 -0.62
C MET A 166 -1.02 11.79 -1.48
N ALA A 167 -2.21 12.29 -1.15
CA ALA A 167 -3.42 12.06 -1.94
C ALA A 167 -3.27 12.62 -3.38
N ASP A 168 -2.67 13.79 -3.53
CA ASP A 168 -2.39 14.37 -4.84
C ASP A 168 -1.36 13.55 -5.63
N LEU A 169 -0.36 12.99 -4.96
CA LEU A 169 0.59 12.05 -5.57
C LEU A 169 -0.11 10.75 -6.05
N TYR A 170 -1.03 10.20 -5.26
CA TYR A 170 -1.83 9.04 -5.69
C TYR A 170 -2.72 9.37 -6.89
N SER A 171 -3.39 10.52 -6.88
CA SER A 171 -4.19 10.99 -8.01
C SER A 171 -3.36 11.11 -9.29
N ARG A 172 -2.18 11.71 -9.20
CA ARG A 172 -1.23 11.81 -10.32
C ARG A 172 -0.77 10.43 -10.81
N ALA A 173 -0.43 9.52 -9.90
CA ALA A 173 -0.03 8.16 -10.28
C ALA A 173 -1.17 7.44 -11.02
N ARG A 174 -2.43 7.61 -10.60
CA ARG A 174 -3.59 7.05 -11.30
C ARG A 174 -3.72 7.59 -12.73
N GLU A 175 -3.51 8.89 -12.93
CA GLU A 175 -3.50 9.48 -14.27
C GLU A 175 -2.37 8.93 -15.15
N GLU A 176 -1.18 8.72 -14.60
CA GLU A 176 -0.04 8.10 -15.28
C GLU A 176 -0.34 6.64 -15.65
N LEU A 177 -0.99 5.88 -14.76
CA LEU A 177 -1.46 4.51 -15.02
C LEU A 177 -2.54 4.45 -16.09
N ARG A 178 -3.49 5.40 -16.08
CA ARG A 178 -4.53 5.51 -17.10
C ARG A 178 -3.94 5.69 -18.49
N ARG A 179 -2.98 6.61 -18.63
CA ARG A 179 -2.26 6.83 -19.90
C ARG A 179 -1.50 5.59 -20.34
N ALA A 180 -0.81 4.91 -19.43
CA ALA A 180 -0.10 3.67 -19.73
C ALA A 180 -1.05 2.58 -20.24
N PHE A 181 -2.22 2.42 -19.59
CA PHE A 181 -3.25 1.47 -19.99
C PHE A 181 -3.86 1.82 -21.36
N GLU A 182 -4.20 3.09 -21.59
CA GLU A 182 -4.80 3.57 -22.85
C GLU A 182 -3.84 3.44 -24.05
N ALA A 183 -2.52 3.44 -23.81
CA ALA A 183 -1.50 3.22 -24.82
C ALA A 183 -1.29 1.74 -25.21
N MET A 184 -1.87 0.79 -24.47
CA MET A 184 -1.77 -0.64 -24.77
C MET A 184 -2.64 -1.04 -25.97
N PRO A 185 -2.34 -2.14 -26.68
CA PRO A 185 -3.22 -2.67 -27.72
C PRO A 185 -4.64 -2.94 -27.19
N GLU A 186 -5.67 -2.62 -27.99
CA GLU A 186 -7.07 -2.73 -27.57
C GLU A 186 -7.46 -4.16 -27.14
N ALA A 187 -6.89 -5.18 -27.78
CA ALA A 187 -7.10 -6.57 -27.40
C ALA A 187 -6.64 -6.85 -25.96
N GLU A 188 -5.47 -6.34 -25.58
CA GLU A 188 -4.93 -6.48 -24.22
C GLU A 188 -5.75 -5.68 -23.21
N GLN A 189 -6.17 -4.46 -23.56
CA GLN A 189 -7.05 -3.66 -22.71
C GLN A 189 -8.37 -4.38 -22.42
N ARG A 190 -9.01 -4.95 -23.46
CA ARG A 190 -10.28 -5.69 -23.31
C ARG A 190 -10.10 -6.92 -22.43
N SER A 191 -9.04 -7.70 -22.66
CA SER A 191 -8.71 -8.87 -21.85
C SER A 191 -8.46 -8.48 -20.38
N GLY A 192 -7.64 -7.44 -20.14
CA GLY A 192 -7.35 -6.93 -18.80
C GLY A 192 -8.60 -6.45 -18.07
N LYS A 193 -9.48 -5.70 -18.74
CA LYS A 193 -10.78 -5.28 -18.18
C LYS A 193 -11.68 -6.47 -17.82
N ALA A 194 -11.69 -7.52 -18.64
CA ALA A 194 -12.47 -8.73 -18.36
C ALA A 194 -11.95 -9.47 -17.11
N VAL A 195 -10.63 -9.66 -17.00
CA VAL A 195 -10.00 -10.27 -15.82
C VAL A 195 -10.24 -9.42 -14.57
N ALA A 196 -9.98 -8.11 -14.63
CA ALA A 196 -10.18 -7.20 -13.50
C ALA A 196 -11.63 -7.23 -12.99
N ARG A 197 -12.63 -7.25 -13.89
CA ARG A 197 -14.05 -7.40 -13.50
C ARG A 197 -14.34 -8.70 -12.78
N ARG A 198 -13.79 -9.83 -13.25
CA ARG A 198 -13.95 -11.14 -12.57
C ARG A 198 -13.33 -11.12 -11.18
N LEU A 199 -12.14 -10.55 -11.04
CA LEU A 199 -11.48 -10.41 -9.73
C LEU A 199 -12.28 -9.54 -8.77
N ARG A 200 -12.83 -8.41 -9.23
CA ARG A 200 -13.72 -7.57 -8.39
C ARG A 200 -14.98 -8.31 -7.94
N ALA A 201 -15.62 -9.05 -8.84
CA ALA A 201 -16.80 -9.85 -8.50
C ALA A 201 -16.48 -10.92 -7.45
N ALA A 202 -15.32 -11.58 -7.57
CA ALA A 202 -14.85 -12.56 -6.59
C ALA A 202 -14.53 -11.92 -5.23
N ASP A 203 -13.89 -10.75 -5.21
CA ASP A 203 -13.62 -10.02 -3.97
C ASP A 203 -14.91 -9.61 -3.25
N GLU A 204 -15.88 -9.08 -3.99
CA GLU A 204 -17.16 -8.66 -3.42
C GLU A 204 -17.96 -9.85 -2.88
N ALA A 205 -17.96 -10.98 -3.60
CA ALA A 205 -18.58 -12.22 -3.10
C ALA A 205 -17.92 -12.72 -1.80
N ARG A 206 -16.58 -12.67 -1.71
CA ARG A 206 -15.85 -13.03 -0.48
C ARG A 206 -16.19 -12.09 0.68
N LYS A 207 -16.29 -10.79 0.41
CA LYS A 207 -16.68 -9.79 1.40
C LYS A 207 -18.10 -10.01 1.89
N GLN A 208 -19.04 -10.34 1.00
CA GLN A 208 -20.42 -10.65 1.37
C GLN A 208 -20.51 -11.90 2.26
N LEU A 209 -19.80 -12.97 1.89
CA LEU A 209 -19.73 -14.18 2.71
C LEU A 209 -19.19 -13.89 4.12
N ALA A 210 -18.09 -13.12 4.23
CA ALA A 210 -17.52 -12.76 5.52
C ALA A 210 -18.50 -11.94 6.39
N LEU A 211 -19.28 -11.03 5.79
CA LEU A 211 -20.30 -10.27 6.51
C LEU A 211 -21.47 -11.14 6.96
N GLU A 212 -21.87 -12.13 6.17
CA GLU A 212 -22.92 -13.10 6.54
C GLU A 212 -22.47 -13.99 7.69
N GLU A 213 -21.22 -14.45 7.67
CA GLU A 213 -20.60 -15.23 8.75
C GLU A 213 -20.52 -14.40 10.05
N ASP A 214 -20.00 -13.17 10.00
CA ASP A 214 -19.96 -12.26 11.15
C ASP A 214 -21.36 -11.97 11.72
N ALA A 215 -22.36 -11.81 10.84
CA ALA A 215 -23.74 -11.61 11.24
C ALA A 215 -24.36 -12.85 11.89
N ALA A 216 -24.02 -14.05 11.41
CA ALA A 216 -24.44 -15.32 12.00
C ALA A 216 -23.83 -15.50 13.39
N GLU A 217 -22.52 -15.27 13.54
CA GLU A 217 -21.84 -15.32 14.85
C GLU A 217 -22.41 -14.30 15.84
N ALA A 218 -22.72 -13.09 15.38
CA ALA A 218 -23.31 -12.06 16.23
C ALA A 218 -24.72 -12.47 16.73
N LYS A 219 -25.53 -13.10 15.87
CA LYS A 219 -26.85 -13.63 16.25
C LYS A 219 -26.75 -14.76 17.25
N GLU A 220 -25.80 -15.68 17.07
CA GLU A 220 -25.53 -16.78 18.01
C GLU A 220 -25.10 -16.24 19.38
N ARG A 221 -24.12 -15.33 19.43
CA ARG A 221 -23.69 -14.67 20.68
C ARG A 221 -24.84 -13.93 21.38
N ALA A 222 -25.74 -13.31 20.61
CA ALA A 222 -26.90 -12.61 21.15
C ALA A 222 -27.92 -13.58 21.75
N ARG A 223 -28.11 -14.75 21.13
CA ARG A 223 -28.97 -15.83 21.63
C ARG A 223 -28.41 -16.39 22.94
N ASP A 224 -27.14 -16.77 22.98
CA ASP A 224 -26.49 -17.30 24.19
C ASP A 224 -26.54 -16.31 25.34
N SER A 225 -26.31 -15.02 25.04
CA SER A 225 -26.41 -13.93 26.01
C SER A 225 -27.84 -13.79 26.57
N ARG A 226 -28.86 -14.04 25.75
CA ARG A 226 -30.27 -14.00 26.17
C ARG A 226 -30.61 -15.19 27.04
N GLU A 227 -30.27 -16.40 26.61
CA GLU A 227 -30.49 -17.64 27.38
C GLU A 227 -29.78 -17.56 28.74
N GLY A 228 -28.53 -17.06 28.78
CA GLY A 228 -27.81 -16.84 30.03
C GLY A 228 -28.40 -15.76 30.94
N ARG A 229 -29.12 -14.76 30.40
CA ARG A 229 -29.88 -13.79 31.23
C ARG A 229 -31.18 -14.40 31.75
N GLU A 230 -31.87 -15.20 30.95
CA GLU A 230 -33.10 -15.88 31.34
C GLU A 230 -32.83 -16.92 32.44
N ALA A 231 -31.76 -17.72 32.33
CA ALA A 231 -31.31 -18.66 33.35
C ALA A 231 -31.01 -17.96 34.69
N ARG A 232 -30.26 -16.84 34.67
CA ARG A 232 -29.97 -16.04 35.87
C ARG A 232 -31.23 -15.47 36.51
N ARG A 233 -32.20 -15.02 35.71
CA ARG A 233 -33.51 -14.57 36.23
C ARG A 233 -34.32 -15.71 36.82
N GLY A 234 -34.24 -16.91 36.25
CA GLY A 234 -34.88 -18.12 36.77
C GLY A 234 -34.36 -18.49 38.16
N LEU A 235 -33.02 -18.53 38.33
CA LEU A 235 -32.39 -18.80 39.63
C LEU A 235 -32.79 -17.77 40.69
N ALA A 236 -32.74 -16.48 40.36
CA ALA A 236 -33.14 -15.42 41.27
C ALA A 236 -34.60 -15.53 41.75
N ARG A 237 -35.51 -16.07 40.93
CA ARG A 237 -36.92 -16.30 41.32
C ARG A 237 -37.09 -17.48 42.28
N LEU A 238 -36.18 -18.44 42.26
CA LEU A 238 -36.20 -19.60 43.15
C LEU A 238 -35.59 -19.29 44.54
N GLY A 239 -35.06 -18.08 44.75
CA GLY A 239 -34.40 -17.71 46.00
C GLY A 239 -33.08 -18.44 46.24
N ILE A 240 -32.46 -18.96 45.18
CA ILE A 240 -31.12 -19.57 45.17
C ILE A 240 -30.09 -18.51 44.78
#